data_AF-R4KMJ1-F1
#
_entry.id   AF-R4KMJ1-F1
#
_cell.length_a   1.000
_cell.length_b   1.000
_cell.length_c   1.000
_cell.angle_alpha   90.00
_cell.angle_beta   90.00
_cell.angle_gamma   90.00
#
_symmetry.space_group_name_H-M   'P 1'
#
loop_
_entity.id
_entity.type
_entity.pdbx_description
1 polymer ?
#
loop_
_entity_poly.entity_id
_entity_poly.type
_entity_poly.pdbx_seq_one_letter_code
_entity_poly.pdbx_strand_id
1 'polypeptide(L)'
;MPWPCRLVDIQKLIKRGEKPKPGDMWFAPWIDDEHSNLSPEYKRDWKGKRPPLYVKLPDDRIWCVDFKSSDKNLSWTVKGVPPQITVYPSVNSPGPGGYHGLLICGFLSEDLDGRTHLK
;
A
#
# COMPACT_ATOMS: atom_id res chain seq x y z
N MET A 1 9.37 15.10 -3.14
CA MET A 1 8.09 15.47 -3.80
C MET A 1 7.10 14.35 -3.55
N PRO A 2 5.83 14.63 -3.21
CA PRO A 2 4.83 13.58 -3.01
C PRO A 2 4.54 12.83 -4.32
N TRP A 3 4.27 11.53 -4.21
CA TRP A 3 3.92 10.67 -5.35
C TRP A 3 2.40 10.53 -5.42
N PRO A 4 1.75 11.01 -6.51
CA PRO A 4 0.31 10.87 -6.66
C PRO A 4 -0.06 9.41 -6.91
N CYS A 5 -1.07 8.95 -6.19
CA CYS A 5 -1.58 7.60 -6.36
C CYS A 5 -2.54 7.51 -7.54
N ARG A 6 -2.52 6.37 -8.23
CA ARG A 6 -3.46 6.06 -9.30
C ARG A 6 -3.78 4.58 -9.33
N LEU A 7 -5.02 4.24 -9.62
CA LEU A 7 -5.42 2.86 -9.79
C LEU A 7 -5.02 2.40 -11.21
N VAL A 8 -4.28 1.30 -11.29
CA VAL A 8 -3.78 0.72 -12.54
C VAL A 8 -4.26 -0.72 -12.69
N ASP A 9 -4.31 -1.17 -13.94
CA ASP A 9 -4.48 -2.58 -14.29
C ASP A 9 -3.10 -3.24 -14.37
N ILE A 10 -2.74 -3.96 -13.32
CA ILE A 10 -1.42 -4.58 -13.18
C ILE A 10 -1.14 -5.63 -14.27
N GLN A 11 -2.17 -6.35 -14.73
CA GLN A 11 -2.01 -7.35 -15.79
C GLN A 11 -1.70 -6.67 -17.14
N LYS A 12 -2.35 -5.54 -17.43
CA LYS A 12 -2.03 -4.74 -18.63
C LYS A 12 -0.60 -4.18 -18.60
N LEU A 13 -0.13 -3.69 -17.45
CA LEU A 13 1.24 -3.20 -17.31
C LEU A 13 2.25 -4.33 -17.58
N ILE A 14 2.07 -5.49 -16.93
CA ILE A 14 2.94 -6.65 -17.10
C ILE A 14 2.93 -7.13 -18.55
N LYS A 15 1.76 -7.22 -19.19
CA LYS A 15 1.65 -7.64 -20.60
C LYS A 15 2.39 -6.70 -21.57
N ARG A 16 2.56 -5.43 -21.21
CA ARG A 16 3.32 -4.43 -21.98
C ARG A 16 4.81 -4.40 -21.63
N GLY A 17 5.27 -5.20 -20.66
CA GLY A 17 6.64 -5.14 -20.16
C GLY A 17 6.92 -3.91 -19.29
N GLU A 18 5.87 -3.21 -18.83
CA GLU A 18 5.99 -2.04 -17.96
C GLU A 18 6.06 -2.46 -16.48
N LYS A 19 6.85 -1.74 -15.69
CA LYS A 19 6.90 -1.92 -14.22
C LYS A 19 5.99 -0.89 -13.53
N PRO A 20 5.30 -1.27 -12.44
CA PRO A 20 4.55 -0.30 -11.63
C PRO A 20 5.49 0.75 -11.05
N LYS A 21 5.02 1.99 -11.02
CA LYS A 21 5.74 3.18 -10.51
C LYS A 21 5.25 3.54 -9.11
N PRO A 22 6.05 4.26 -8.30
CA PRO A 22 5.59 4.74 -6.99
C PRO A 22 4.22 5.44 -7.08
N GLY A 23 3.29 5.03 -6.21
CA GLY A 23 1.91 5.50 -6.20
C GLY A 23 0.94 4.66 -7.06
N ASP A 24 1.42 3.79 -7.94
CA ASP A 24 0.54 2.84 -8.62
C ASP A 24 -0.13 1.92 -7.59
N MET A 25 -1.45 1.84 -7.67
CA MET A 25 -2.29 0.98 -6.85
C MET A 25 -2.97 -0.07 -7.74
N TRP A 26 -3.13 -1.29 -7.26
CA TRP A 26 -3.90 -2.31 -7.98
C TRP A 26 -4.56 -3.29 -7.02
N PHE A 27 -5.68 -3.84 -7.46
CA PHE A 27 -6.32 -4.95 -6.77
C PHE A 27 -5.61 -6.26 -7.14
N ALA A 28 -5.38 -7.12 -6.15
CA ALA A 28 -4.68 -8.39 -6.28
C ALA A 28 -5.66 -9.57 -6.20
N PRO A 29 -6.41 -9.89 -7.29
CA PRO A 29 -7.44 -10.96 -7.29
C PRO A 29 -6.89 -12.37 -7.08
N TRP A 30 -5.57 -12.53 -7.10
CA TRP A 30 -4.90 -13.80 -6.83
C TRP A 30 -4.67 -14.05 -5.32
N ILE A 31 -4.99 -13.08 -4.45
CA ILE A 31 -4.98 -13.27 -3.00
C ILE A 31 -6.39 -13.63 -2.57
N ASP A 32 -6.53 -14.84 -2.01
CA ASP A 32 -7.79 -15.32 -1.46
C ASP A 32 -8.18 -14.57 -0.17
N ASP A 33 -9.48 -14.46 0.08
CA ASP A 33 -10.03 -13.74 1.22
C ASP A 33 -9.72 -14.40 2.58
N GLU A 34 -9.33 -15.68 2.59
CA GLU A 34 -8.88 -16.38 3.80
C GLU A 34 -7.38 -16.21 4.08
N HIS A 35 -6.65 -15.51 3.22
CA HIS A 35 -5.20 -15.34 3.37
C HIS A 35 -4.83 -14.82 4.77
N SER A 36 -3.91 -15.52 5.44
CA SER A 36 -3.60 -15.36 6.87
C SER A 36 -2.99 -14.01 7.25
N ASN A 37 -2.51 -13.25 6.26
CA ASN A 37 -1.99 -11.90 6.45
C ASN A 37 -3.03 -10.80 6.23
N LEU A 38 -4.25 -11.10 5.76
CA LEU A 38 -5.29 -10.08 5.63
C LEU A 38 -5.70 -9.56 7.01
N SER A 39 -5.89 -8.25 7.10
CA SER A 39 -6.24 -7.58 8.34
C SER A 39 -7.67 -7.94 8.79
N PRO A 40 -7.96 -7.89 10.10
CA PRO A 40 -9.32 -8.01 10.60
C PRO A 40 -10.29 -7.00 9.95
N GLU A 41 -9.84 -5.77 9.69
CA GLU A 41 -10.62 -4.72 9.03
C GLU A 41 -11.00 -5.11 7.60
N TYR A 42 -10.06 -5.65 6.81
CA TYR A 42 -10.37 -6.16 5.48
C TYR A 42 -11.40 -7.29 5.57
N LYS A 43 -11.19 -8.26 6.46
CA LYS A 43 -12.08 -9.40 6.62
C LYS A 43 -13.50 -8.99 7.02
N ARG A 44 -13.64 -7.94 7.84
CA ARG A 44 -14.93 -7.39 8.26
C ARG A 44 -15.61 -6.61 7.15
N ASP A 45 -14.88 -5.71 6.48
CA ASP A 45 -15.48 -4.67 5.66
C ASP A 45 -15.45 -4.97 4.15
N TRP A 46 -14.47 -5.76 3.68
CA TRP A 46 -14.13 -5.91 2.27
C TRP A 46 -14.14 -7.33 1.73
N LYS A 47 -14.09 -8.36 2.60
CA LYS A 47 -14.24 -9.76 2.23
C LYS A 47 -15.46 -9.98 1.31
N GLY A 48 -15.25 -10.63 0.18
CA GLY A 48 -16.26 -10.88 -0.86
C GLY A 48 -16.70 -9.65 -1.66
N LYS A 49 -16.21 -8.45 -1.36
CA LYS A 49 -16.60 -7.20 -2.04
C LYS A 49 -15.56 -6.69 -3.03
N ARG A 50 -14.28 -6.85 -2.71
CA ARG A 50 -13.15 -6.49 -3.60
C ARG A 50 -11.92 -7.30 -3.22
N PRO A 51 -10.97 -7.52 -4.15
CA PRO A 51 -9.67 -8.08 -3.78
C PRO A 51 -8.84 -7.12 -2.91
N PRO A 52 -7.76 -7.62 -2.28
CA PRO A 52 -6.82 -6.81 -1.53
C PRO A 52 -6.11 -5.76 -2.41
N LEU A 53 -5.85 -4.59 -1.84
CA LEU A 53 -5.25 -3.45 -2.49
C LEU A 53 -3.75 -3.40 -2.23
N TYR A 54 -2.98 -3.37 -3.31
CA TYR A 54 -1.54 -3.22 -3.31
C TYR A 54 -1.15 -1.82 -3.78
N VAL A 55 -0.04 -1.30 -3.28
CA VAL A 55 0.55 -0.02 -3.66
C VAL A 55 2.05 -0.19 -3.85
N LYS A 56 2.59 0.40 -4.93
CA LYS A 56 4.03 0.52 -5.15
C LYS A 56 4.58 1.69 -4.35
N LEU A 57 5.52 1.42 -3.45
CA LEU A 57 6.18 2.42 -2.62
C LEU A 57 7.35 3.09 -3.35
N PRO A 58 7.83 4.26 -2.85
CA PRO A 58 8.97 4.97 -3.43
C PRO A 58 10.31 4.23 -3.36
N ASP A 59 10.47 3.32 -2.39
CA ASP A 59 11.65 2.47 -2.21
C ASP A 59 11.63 1.20 -3.09
N ASP A 60 10.83 1.22 -4.17
CA ASP A 60 10.61 0.12 -5.08
C ASP A 60 9.94 -1.13 -4.48
N ARG A 61 9.52 -1.11 -3.21
CA ARG A 61 8.80 -2.22 -2.62
C ARG A 61 7.30 -2.12 -2.86
N ILE A 62 6.62 -3.22 -2.58
CA ILE A 62 5.17 -3.35 -2.75
C ILE A 62 4.57 -3.57 -1.38
N TRP A 63 3.56 -2.77 -1.07
CA TRP A 63 2.84 -2.85 0.19
C TRP A 63 1.38 -3.21 -0.07
N CYS A 64 0.88 -4.22 0.63
CA CYS A 64 -0.54 -4.55 0.65
C CYS A 64 -1.19 -3.78 1.79
N VAL A 65 -2.05 -2.82 1.44
CA VAL A 65 -2.76 -1.94 2.38
C VAL A 65 -3.71 -2.73 3.29
N ASP A 66 -4.24 -3.83 2.76
CA ASP A 66 -5.20 -4.69 3.45
C ASP A 66 -4.54 -5.81 4.27
N PHE A 67 -3.20 -5.87 4.31
CA PHE A 67 -2.50 -6.80 5.21
C PHE A 67 -2.38 -6.21 6.62
N LYS A 68 -2.41 -7.09 7.63
CA LYS A 68 -2.08 -6.74 9.01
C LYS A 68 -0.69 -6.11 9.09
N SER A 69 -0.51 -5.18 10.03
CA SER A 69 0.83 -4.66 10.33
C SER A 69 1.74 -5.81 10.78
N SER A 70 3.05 -5.67 10.53
CA SER A 70 4.05 -6.56 11.11
C SER A 70 4.14 -6.39 12.63
N ASP A 71 3.75 -5.23 13.14
CA ASP A 71 3.53 -5.01 14.56
C ASP A 71 2.15 -5.53 14.96
N LYS A 72 2.11 -6.55 15.82
CA LYS A 72 0.89 -7.18 16.30
C LYS A 72 -0.03 -6.23 17.08
N ASN A 73 0.49 -5.10 17.55
CA ASN A 73 -0.26 -4.11 18.32
C ASN A 73 -0.81 -2.96 17.46
N LEU A 74 -0.49 -2.92 16.16
CA LEU A 74 -0.91 -1.86 15.26
C LEU A 74 -1.82 -2.40 14.15
N SER A 75 -2.95 -1.74 13.95
CA SER A 75 -3.85 -1.95 12.81
C SER A 75 -3.78 -0.75 11.87
N TRP A 76 -3.95 -0.99 10.57
CA TRP A 76 -4.15 0.10 9.61
C TRP A 76 -5.59 0.59 9.69
N THR A 77 -5.77 1.90 9.85
CA THR A 77 -7.04 2.55 9.57
C THR A 77 -7.00 3.09 8.15
N VAL A 78 -7.85 2.57 7.28
CA VAL A 78 -7.95 2.96 5.87
C VAL A 78 -9.28 3.69 5.66
N LYS A 79 -9.24 4.91 5.11
CA LYS A 79 -10.42 5.72 4.77
C LYS A 79 -10.41 6.08 3.29
N GLY A 80 -11.59 6.32 2.72
CA GLY A 80 -11.76 6.71 1.33
C GLY A 80 -11.84 5.51 0.37
N VAL A 81 -11.70 5.79 -0.93
CA VAL A 81 -11.77 4.79 -2.01
C VAL A 81 -10.56 4.97 -2.92
N PRO A 82 -9.87 3.90 -3.36
CA PRO A 82 -8.73 4.03 -4.25
C PRO A 82 -9.07 4.80 -5.54
N PRO A 83 -8.16 5.68 -6.03
CA PRO A 83 -6.82 5.94 -5.48
C PRO A 83 -6.78 6.96 -4.34
N GLN A 84 -7.90 7.61 -3.99
CA GLN A 84 -7.99 8.66 -2.98
C GLN A 84 -8.22 8.10 -1.56
N ILE A 85 -7.31 7.23 -1.11
CA ILE A 85 -7.33 6.70 0.26
C ILE A 85 -6.41 7.48 1.19
N THR A 86 -6.74 7.44 2.47
CA THR A 86 -5.89 7.88 3.58
C THR A 86 -5.66 6.70 4.52
N VAL A 87 -4.40 6.45 4.89
CA VAL A 87 -4.01 5.35 5.79
C VAL A 87 -3.29 5.88 7.03
N TYR A 88 -3.64 5.34 8.19
CA TYR A 88 -2.99 5.60 9.48
C TYR A 88 -2.63 4.28 10.19
N PRO A 89 -1.49 4.20 10.91
CA PRO A 89 -0.43 5.21 11.05
C PRO A 89 0.41 5.34 9.76
N SER A 90 1.60 5.97 9.85
CA SER A 90 2.56 6.02 8.74
C SER A 90 2.98 4.63 8.28
N VAL A 91 3.29 4.51 6.99
CA VAL A 91 3.85 3.32 6.38
C VAL A 91 5.34 3.27 6.69
N ASN A 92 5.81 2.13 7.20
CA ASN A 92 7.22 1.86 7.43
C ASN A 92 7.66 0.62 6.65
N SER A 93 8.60 0.83 5.73
CA SER A 93 9.25 -0.19 4.93
C SER A 93 10.74 -0.23 5.30
N PRO A 94 11.12 -0.95 6.37
CA PRO A 94 12.44 -0.84 6.98
C PRO A 94 13.56 -1.47 6.13
N GLY A 95 14.80 -0.99 6.30
CA GLY A 95 16.01 -1.52 5.64
C GLY A 95 16.79 -0.46 4.87
N PRO A 96 17.94 -0.81 4.26
CA PRO A 96 18.74 0.13 3.49
C PRO A 96 17.93 0.73 2.34
N GLY A 97 17.84 2.06 2.27
CA GLY A 97 17.01 2.77 1.28
C GLY A 97 15.50 2.58 1.46
N GLY A 98 15.06 2.14 2.63
CA GLY A 98 13.65 1.92 2.96
C GLY A 98 12.82 3.20 2.98
N TYR A 99 11.52 3.06 2.70
CA TYR A 99 10.56 4.15 2.75
C TYR A 99 9.87 4.26 4.12
N HIS A 100 9.81 5.48 4.66
CA HIS A 100 8.95 5.81 5.80
C HIS A 100 8.13 7.05 5.45
N GLY A 101 6.81 6.98 5.60
CA GLY A 101 5.95 8.02 5.06
C GLY A 101 4.46 7.87 5.26
N LEU A 102 3.70 8.80 4.69
CA LEU A 102 2.25 8.90 4.84
C LEU A 102 1.56 8.63 3.51
N LEU A 103 0.38 8.01 3.57
CA LEU A 103 -0.55 7.93 2.44
C LEU A 103 -1.81 8.73 2.81
N ILE A 104 -1.96 9.92 2.24
CA ILE A 104 -3.04 10.84 2.58
C ILE A 104 -3.74 11.32 1.30
N CYS A 105 -5.05 11.12 1.22
CA CYS A 105 -5.89 11.54 0.09
C CYS A 105 -5.33 11.12 -1.28
N GLY A 106 -4.73 9.93 -1.36
CA GLY A 106 -4.10 9.43 -2.59
C GLY A 106 -2.76 10.07 -2.92
N PHE A 107 -2.00 10.54 -1.93
CA PHE A 107 -0.61 10.95 -2.10
C PHE A 107 0.28 10.20 -1.12
N LEU A 108 1.34 9.57 -1.63
CA LEU A 108 2.45 9.11 -0.81
C LEU A 108 3.40 10.28 -0.57
N SER A 109 3.78 10.52 0.68
CA SER A 109 4.81 11.51 1.05
C SER A 109 5.81 10.87 2.01
N GLU A 110 7.01 11.44 2.11
CA GLU A 110 7.90 11.15 3.24
C GLU A 110 7.26 11.65 4.54
N ASP A 111 7.61 11.05 5.68
CA ASP A 111 7.21 11.58 6.98
C ASP A 111 8.14 12.72 7.41
N LEU A 112 7.63 13.65 8.21
CA LEU A 112 8.35 14.86 8.63
C LEU A 112 9.59 14.59 9.49
N ASP A 113 9.78 13.35 9.96
CA ASP A 113 10.89 12.95 10.81
C ASP A 113 12.20 12.70 10.02
N GLY A 114 12.19 12.86 8.69
CA GLY A 114 13.40 12.89 7.88
C GLY A 114 14.26 11.62 7.96
N ARG A 115 13.68 10.50 8.43
CA ARG A 115 14.36 9.20 8.56
C ARG A 115 14.50 8.55 7.20
N THR A 116 15.28 9.20 6.36
CA THR A 116 15.95 8.50 5.27
C THR A 116 16.94 7.55 5.94
N HIS A 117 16.67 6.25 5.90
CA HIS A 117 17.71 5.25 6.18
C HIS A 117 18.72 5.32 5.02
N LEU A 118 19.54 6.37 5.02
CA LEU A 118 20.60 6.62 4.05
C LEU A 118 21.82 5.74 4.37
N LYS A 119 22.15 4.93 3.36
CA LYS A 119 23.40 4.23 3.04
C LYS A 119 23.89 3.15 4.00
#